data_AF-A0A946DAV5-F1
#
_entry.id   AF-A0A946DAV5-F1
#
_cell.length_a   1.000
_cell.length_b   1.000
_cell.length_c   1.000
_cell.angle_alpha   90.00
_cell.angle_beta   90.00
_cell.angle_gamma   90.00
#
_symmetry.space_group_name_H-M   'P 1'
#
loop_
_entity.id
_entity.type
_entity.pdbx_description
1 polymer ?
#
loop_
_entity_poly.entity_id
_entity_poly.type
_entity_poly.pdbx_seq_one_letter_code
_entity_poly.pdbx_strand_id
1 'polypeptide(L)'
;MRVLKPGYRSLAGLVFIILISACTTPKQSIGLRESRPDIPVFAELTSTPFYPQREYQCGPAALATVINYSETVTTPDLLIPQVYIPQLKGTLQMEMLAASRRLNRMAIEQDGKLESILKEVANGTPVLVMQNLGLKAYPFWHYAVVVGYDLDKQEIILRSGEIKRLVRSFSVFERTWKRSKFWSVVIVPPGVIPVTVSAEKYSTAAIAFELSSTLKSSLLVYQKGIQRWPDNFLLQMGFGNISYALQNYAAAETAFTTAATIKPLKAEAWNNLAYALVKQGKKKMSLNAVNKAIKIDPENEKFRNSLDEIKNM
;
A
#
# COMPACT_ATOMS: atom_id res chain seq x y z
N MET A 1 47.27 61.90 -8.91
CA MET A 1 46.28 62.30 -7.87
C MET A 1 45.00 62.78 -8.55
N ARG A 2 43.87 62.12 -8.23
CA ARG A 2 42.47 62.45 -8.55
C ARG A 2 42.12 62.99 -9.95
N VAL A 3 41.62 62.08 -10.78
CA VAL A 3 40.72 62.36 -11.91
C VAL A 3 39.29 62.07 -11.44
N LEU A 4 38.40 63.07 -11.44
CA LEU A 4 36.96 62.89 -11.27
C LEU A 4 36.29 62.93 -12.65
N LYS A 5 35.59 61.85 -12.98
CA LYS A 5 34.89 61.61 -14.24
C LYS A 5 33.47 62.22 -14.23
N PRO A 6 32.91 62.55 -15.41
CA PRO A 6 31.51 62.92 -15.57
C PRO A 6 30.62 61.70 -15.86
N GLY A 7 29.31 61.87 -15.64
CA GLY A 7 28.29 61.26 -16.49
C GLY A 7 27.31 60.29 -15.84
N TYR A 8 26.13 60.81 -15.46
CA TYR A 8 24.88 60.05 -15.40
C TYR A 8 24.51 59.57 -16.82
N ARG A 9 24.32 58.26 -17.03
CA ARG A 9 23.34 57.72 -17.99
C ARG A 9 22.84 56.34 -17.55
N SER A 10 21.53 56.25 -17.50
CA SER A 10 20.69 55.08 -17.23
C SER A 10 21.11 53.82 -17.99
N LEU A 11 21.12 52.68 -17.32
CA LEU A 11 20.71 51.43 -17.95
C LEU A 11 19.99 50.56 -16.93
N ALA A 12 18.67 50.67 -16.97
CA ALA A 12 17.76 49.73 -16.36
C ALA A 12 17.95 48.34 -16.99
N GLY A 13 17.91 47.33 -16.13
CA GLY A 13 17.26 46.05 -16.38
C GLY A 13 17.70 45.26 -17.60
N LEU A 14 18.56 44.26 -17.37
CA LEU A 14 18.36 42.95 -18.00
C LEU A 14 18.98 41.85 -17.13
N VAL A 15 18.34 41.58 -15.98
CA VAL A 15 18.49 40.27 -15.34
C VAL A 15 17.73 39.29 -16.22
N PHE A 16 18.46 38.63 -17.12
CA PHE A 16 17.94 37.52 -17.90
C PHE A 16 17.75 36.32 -16.95
N ILE A 17 16.61 36.28 -16.25
CA ILE A 17 16.21 35.10 -15.49
C ILE A 17 15.87 34.03 -16.53
N ILE A 18 16.80 33.11 -16.74
CA ILE A 18 16.53 31.85 -17.41
C ILE A 18 15.59 31.05 -16.50
N LEU A 19 14.28 31.29 -16.63
CA LEU A 19 13.25 30.39 -16.12
C LEU A 19 13.19 29.20 -17.07
N ILE A 20 14.07 28.22 -16.86
CA ILE A 20 13.78 26.85 -17.31
C ILE A 20 12.69 26.34 -16.38
N SER A 21 11.45 26.74 -16.66
CA SER A 21 10.26 26.08 -16.15
C SER A 21 10.33 24.65 -16.65
N ALA A 22 10.81 23.76 -15.79
CA ALA A 22 10.62 22.33 -15.95
C ALA A 22 9.10 22.09 -15.98
N CYS A 23 8.51 22.16 -17.17
CA CYS A 23 7.14 21.75 -17.42
C CYS A 23 7.04 20.31 -16.93
N THR A 24 6.43 20.12 -15.77
CA THR A 24 6.06 18.80 -15.28
C THR A 24 4.89 18.36 -16.13
N THR A 25 5.18 17.84 -17.32
CA THR A 25 4.18 17.34 -18.25
C THR A 25 3.37 16.24 -17.55
N PRO A 26 2.03 16.36 -17.47
CA PRO A 26 1.17 15.35 -16.86
C PRO A 26 1.02 14.16 -17.82
N LYS A 27 2.07 13.32 -17.89
CA LYS A 27 2.18 12.23 -18.85
C LYS A 27 1.04 11.22 -18.70
N GLN A 28 0.62 10.94 -17.47
CA GLN A 28 -0.44 9.95 -17.23
C GLN A 28 -1.80 10.48 -17.70
N SER A 29 -2.09 11.76 -17.43
CA SER A 29 -3.32 12.42 -17.87
C SER A 29 -3.41 12.50 -19.39
N ILE A 30 -2.29 12.83 -20.05
CA ILE A 30 -2.22 12.84 -21.53
C ILE A 30 -2.44 11.42 -22.07
N GLY A 31 -1.76 10.42 -21.50
CA GLY A 31 -1.92 9.03 -21.92
C GLY A 31 -3.35 8.50 -21.79
N LEU A 32 -4.07 8.87 -20.72
CA LEU A 32 -5.49 8.51 -20.54
C LEU A 32 -6.43 9.15 -21.56
N ARG A 33 -6.07 10.32 -22.10
CA ARG A 33 -6.82 10.98 -23.15
C ARG A 33 -6.63 10.27 -24.50
N GLU A 34 -5.42 9.77 -24.75
CA GLU A 34 -5.04 9.09 -26.00
C GLU A 34 -5.48 7.62 -26.00
N SER A 35 -5.38 6.94 -24.85
CA SER A 35 -5.74 5.54 -24.65
C SER A 35 -6.77 5.45 -23.53
N ARG A 36 -8.05 5.33 -23.92
CA ARG A 36 -9.14 5.18 -22.95
C ARG A 36 -9.05 3.83 -22.24
N PRO A 37 -8.99 3.81 -20.89
CA PRO A 37 -9.02 2.57 -20.14
C PRO A 37 -10.39 1.90 -20.23
N ASP A 38 -10.40 0.57 -20.12
CA ASP A 38 -11.62 -0.24 -20.06
C ASP A 38 -12.30 -0.14 -18.69
N ILE A 39 -12.93 1.01 -18.46
CA ILE A 39 -13.72 1.36 -17.26
C ILE A 39 -14.90 2.25 -17.68
N PRO A 40 -15.96 2.38 -16.86
CA PRO A 40 -17.05 3.31 -17.13
C PRO A 40 -16.54 4.75 -17.32
N VAL A 41 -17.18 5.52 -18.20
CA VAL A 41 -16.82 6.92 -18.49
C VAL A 41 -16.87 7.80 -17.23
N PHE A 42 -17.82 7.51 -16.35
CA PHE A 42 -18.03 8.21 -15.09
C PHE A 42 -18.26 7.20 -13.97
N ALA A 43 -17.66 7.45 -12.81
CA ALA A 43 -17.97 6.77 -11.56
C ALA A 43 -17.83 7.75 -10.40
N GLU A 44 -18.74 7.70 -9.43
CA GLU A 44 -18.63 8.46 -8.19
C GLU A 44 -19.23 7.67 -7.02
N LEU A 45 -18.42 7.44 -5.98
CA LEU A 45 -18.79 6.80 -4.72
C LEU A 45 -19.45 7.85 -3.80
N THR A 46 -20.69 8.20 -4.12
CA THR A 46 -21.43 9.27 -3.44
C THR A 46 -21.68 8.97 -1.96
N SER A 47 -21.78 7.70 -1.59
CA SER A 47 -21.92 7.22 -0.21
C SER A 47 -20.65 7.32 0.63
N THR A 48 -19.47 7.59 0.03
CA THR A 48 -18.23 7.74 0.79
C THR A 48 -18.36 8.88 1.81
N PRO A 49 -18.17 8.59 3.12
CA PRO A 49 -18.28 9.58 4.19
C PRO A 49 -17.40 10.81 3.95
N PHE A 50 -17.72 11.91 4.63
CA PHE A 50 -16.90 13.10 4.57
C PHE A 50 -16.73 13.69 5.97
N TYR A 51 -15.48 13.82 6.37
CA TYR A 51 -15.07 14.50 7.58
C TYR A 51 -14.29 15.76 7.16
N PRO A 52 -14.81 16.97 7.45
CA PRO A 52 -14.09 18.20 7.16
C PRO A 52 -12.70 18.18 7.80
N GLN A 53 -11.68 18.44 6.98
CA GLN A 53 -10.29 18.38 7.41
C GLN A 53 -9.86 19.78 7.90
N ARG A 54 -10.04 20.04 9.20
CA ARG A 54 -9.55 21.27 9.84
C ARG A 54 -8.05 21.18 10.11
N GLU A 55 -7.46 22.28 10.60
CA GLU A 55 -6.01 22.39 10.82
C GLU A 55 -5.45 21.14 11.53
N TYR A 56 -4.41 20.53 10.95
CA TYR A 56 -3.73 19.34 11.46
C TYR A 56 -4.51 18.01 11.43
N GLN A 57 -5.71 17.96 10.83
CA GLN A 57 -6.57 16.76 10.82
C GLN A 57 -6.64 16.04 9.47
N CYS A 58 -5.88 16.45 8.45
CA CYS A 58 -6.00 15.87 7.10
C CYS A 58 -5.74 14.35 7.07
N GLY A 59 -4.78 13.84 7.85
CA GLY A 59 -4.52 12.41 8.03
C GLY A 59 -5.67 11.65 8.69
N PRO A 60 -6.01 11.96 9.96
CA PRO A 60 -7.12 11.32 10.68
C PRO A 60 -8.44 11.34 9.91
N ALA A 61 -8.80 12.47 9.31
CA ALA A 61 -10.07 12.61 8.60
C ALA A 61 -10.10 11.87 7.26
N ALA A 62 -9.00 11.86 6.51
CA ALA A 62 -8.91 11.05 5.29
C ALA A 62 -8.93 9.55 5.61
N LEU A 63 -8.28 9.13 6.70
CA LEU A 63 -8.30 7.74 7.15
C LEU A 63 -9.70 7.30 7.61
N ALA A 64 -10.39 8.12 8.42
CA ALA A 64 -11.77 7.86 8.82
C ALA A 64 -12.71 7.74 7.60
N THR A 65 -12.49 8.59 6.60
CA THR A 65 -13.26 8.57 5.34
C THR A 65 -13.18 7.22 4.63
N VAL A 66 -11.98 6.68 4.42
CA VAL A 66 -11.81 5.38 3.73
C VAL A 66 -12.21 4.18 4.59
N ILE A 67 -11.93 4.22 5.90
CA ILE A 67 -12.27 3.10 6.79
C ILE A 67 -13.79 2.94 6.93
N ASN A 68 -14.50 4.05 7.14
CA ASN A 68 -15.96 4.01 7.34
C ASN A 68 -16.73 3.68 6.06
N TYR A 69 -16.13 3.85 4.89
CA TYR A 69 -16.71 3.36 3.65
C TYR A 69 -16.84 1.83 3.63
N SER A 70 -15.96 1.12 4.35
CA SER A 70 -16.06 -0.33 4.60
C SER A 70 -16.82 -0.68 5.90
N GLU A 71 -17.79 0.17 6.27
CA GLU A 71 -18.75 -0.02 7.37
C GLU A 71 -18.13 -0.26 8.77
N THR A 72 -17.01 0.42 9.05
CA THR A 72 -16.51 0.53 10.44
C THR A 72 -17.06 1.80 11.07
N VAL A 73 -17.15 1.83 12.41
CA VAL A 73 -17.41 3.06 13.15
C VAL A 73 -16.07 3.58 13.68
N THR A 74 -15.43 4.49 12.94
CA THR A 74 -14.31 5.31 13.44
C THR A 74 -14.58 6.80 13.22
N THR A 75 -13.86 7.67 13.91
CA THR A 75 -13.96 9.12 13.73
C THR A 75 -12.55 9.72 13.67
N PRO A 76 -12.38 10.91 13.07
CA PRO A 76 -11.09 11.59 13.09
C PRO A 76 -10.53 11.72 14.51
N ASP A 77 -11.36 12.05 15.50
CA ASP A 77 -10.95 12.24 16.90
C ASP A 77 -10.40 10.97 17.54
N LEU A 78 -10.96 9.80 17.23
CA LEU A 78 -10.45 8.51 17.69
C LEU A 78 -9.12 8.12 17.01
N LEU A 79 -8.82 8.72 15.86
CA LEU A 79 -7.59 8.45 15.09
C LEU A 79 -6.46 9.41 15.41
N ILE A 80 -6.75 10.62 15.92
CA ILE A 80 -5.72 11.63 16.25
C ILE A 80 -4.58 11.02 17.10
N PRO A 81 -4.85 10.34 18.24
CA PRO A 81 -3.76 9.78 19.07
C PRO A 81 -2.94 8.70 18.36
N GLN A 82 -3.45 8.14 17.27
CA GLN A 82 -2.84 7.03 16.55
C GLN A 82 -2.02 7.46 15.34
N VAL A 83 -2.29 8.63 14.76
CA VAL A 83 -1.67 9.05 13.48
C VAL A 83 -1.14 10.47 13.47
N TYR A 84 -1.52 11.32 14.43
CA TYR A 84 -1.06 12.69 14.49
C TYR A 84 0.27 12.80 15.23
N ILE A 85 1.24 13.51 14.63
CA ILE A 85 2.54 13.77 15.23
C ILE A 85 2.67 15.29 15.47
N PRO A 86 2.58 15.76 16.73
CA PRO A 86 2.61 17.19 17.06
C PRO A 86 3.84 17.93 16.52
N GLN A 87 5.02 17.30 16.59
CA GLN A 87 6.28 17.90 16.14
C GLN A 87 6.31 18.13 14.63
N LEU A 88 5.61 17.29 13.86
CA LEU A 88 5.49 17.40 12.41
C LEU A 88 4.26 18.20 11.99
N LYS A 89 3.37 18.53 12.95
CA LYS A 89 2.08 19.16 12.68
C LYS A 89 1.31 18.41 11.57
N GLY A 90 1.36 17.08 11.59
CA GLY A 90 0.79 16.26 10.52
C GLY A 90 0.93 14.76 10.77
N THR A 91 0.67 13.99 9.72
CA THR A 91 0.64 12.52 9.77
C THR A 91 1.56 11.92 8.73
N LEU A 92 2.43 11.01 9.15
CA LEU A 92 3.30 10.26 8.24
C LEU A 92 2.53 9.12 7.55
N GLN A 93 2.97 8.75 6.35
CA GLN A 93 2.36 7.65 5.58
C GLN A 93 2.41 6.34 6.36
N MET A 94 3.52 6.04 7.04
CA MET A 94 3.67 4.84 7.85
C MET A 94 2.67 4.77 9.00
N GLU A 95 2.31 5.91 9.60
CA GLU A 95 1.29 5.97 10.65
C GLU A 95 -0.10 5.64 10.08
N MET A 96 -0.41 6.13 8.87
CA MET A 96 -1.67 5.78 8.19
C MET A 96 -1.76 4.27 7.96
N LEU A 97 -0.67 3.65 7.49
CA LEU A 97 -0.61 2.21 7.26
C LEU A 97 -0.69 1.41 8.57
N ALA A 98 -0.01 1.88 9.63
CA ALA A 98 -0.04 1.23 10.95
C ALA A 98 -1.42 1.32 11.61
N ALA A 99 -2.05 2.50 11.61
CA ALA A 99 -3.39 2.70 12.16
C ALA A 99 -4.45 1.90 11.41
N SER A 100 -4.36 1.82 10.07
CA SER A 100 -5.24 0.96 9.28
C SER A 100 -5.21 -0.49 9.76
N ARG A 101 -4.00 -1.03 10.00
CA ARG A 101 -3.84 -2.40 10.48
C ARG A 101 -4.34 -2.61 11.90
N ARG A 102 -4.13 -1.65 12.81
CA ARG A 102 -4.72 -1.67 14.17
C ARG A 102 -6.24 -1.74 14.15
N LEU A 103 -6.87 -1.22 13.09
CA LEU A 103 -8.31 -1.28 12.85
C LEU A 103 -8.73 -2.52 12.03
N ASN A 104 -7.86 -3.54 11.99
CA ASN A 104 -8.08 -4.78 11.25
C ASN A 104 -8.42 -4.49 9.78
N ARG A 105 -7.64 -3.62 9.12
CA ARG A 105 -7.73 -3.33 7.68
C ARG A 105 -6.39 -3.57 6.99
N MET A 106 -6.47 -4.09 5.77
CA MET A 106 -5.35 -4.22 4.85
C MET A 106 -5.09 -2.86 4.19
N ALA A 107 -3.92 -2.29 4.42
CA ALA A 107 -3.47 -1.09 3.71
C ALA A 107 -2.45 -1.50 2.63
N ILE A 108 -2.82 -1.32 1.36
CA ILE A 108 -2.04 -1.81 0.22
C ILE A 108 -1.65 -0.65 -0.68
N GLU A 109 -0.34 -0.38 -0.77
CA GLU A 109 0.17 0.67 -1.65
C GLU A 109 0.00 0.29 -3.12
N GLN A 110 -0.46 1.24 -3.92
CA GLN A 110 -0.71 1.09 -5.35
C GLN A 110 0.56 1.33 -6.19
N ASP A 111 0.46 1.13 -7.49
CA ASP A 111 1.59 1.21 -8.44
C ASP A 111 1.92 2.64 -8.92
N GLY A 112 1.23 3.65 -8.41
CA GLY A 112 1.44 5.05 -8.77
C GLY A 112 0.87 5.46 -10.13
N LYS A 113 0.00 4.63 -10.72
CA LYS A 113 -0.72 4.96 -11.96
C LYS A 113 -2.10 5.54 -11.69
N LEU A 114 -2.44 6.63 -12.37
CA LEU A 114 -3.75 7.26 -12.31
C LEU A 114 -4.83 6.30 -12.81
N GLU A 115 -4.55 5.53 -13.87
CA GLU A 115 -5.46 4.49 -14.34
C GLU A 115 -5.82 3.47 -13.25
N SER A 116 -4.85 3.06 -12.42
CA SER A 116 -5.11 2.15 -11.30
C SER A 116 -6.05 2.76 -10.28
N ILE A 117 -5.87 4.05 -9.95
CA ILE A 117 -6.80 4.79 -9.09
C ILE A 117 -8.22 4.80 -9.68
N LEU A 118 -8.36 5.09 -10.97
CA LEU A 118 -9.67 5.14 -11.62
C LEU A 118 -10.35 3.76 -11.63
N LYS A 119 -9.59 2.69 -11.90
CA LYS A 119 -10.07 1.29 -11.86
C LYS A 119 -10.56 0.89 -10.47
N GLU A 120 -9.85 1.25 -9.42
CA GLU A 120 -10.29 0.97 -8.04
C GLU A 120 -11.61 1.69 -7.73
N VAL A 121 -11.70 2.98 -8.07
CA VAL A 121 -12.93 3.76 -7.85
C VAL A 121 -14.10 3.22 -8.67
N ALA A 122 -13.86 2.83 -9.93
CA ALA A 122 -14.87 2.20 -10.79
C ALA A 122 -15.39 0.87 -10.21
N ASN A 123 -14.56 0.17 -9.44
CA ASN A 123 -14.90 -1.08 -8.76
C ASN A 123 -15.35 -0.87 -7.30
N GLY A 124 -15.69 0.37 -6.93
CA GLY A 124 -16.26 0.66 -5.62
C GLY A 124 -15.23 0.89 -4.52
N THR A 125 -13.94 1.01 -4.81
CA THR A 125 -12.89 1.21 -3.79
C THR A 125 -12.38 2.67 -3.81
N PRO A 126 -12.64 3.48 -2.77
CA PRO A 126 -12.05 4.81 -2.68
C PRO A 126 -10.54 4.71 -2.43
N VAL A 127 -9.77 5.66 -2.97
CA VAL A 127 -8.31 5.61 -2.90
C VAL A 127 -7.79 6.77 -2.06
N LEU A 128 -7.04 6.45 -1.01
CA LEU A 128 -6.34 7.45 -0.20
C LEU A 128 -5.06 7.87 -0.93
N VAL A 129 -4.86 9.18 -1.08
CA VAL A 129 -3.72 9.75 -1.80
C VAL A 129 -3.04 10.84 -0.97
N MET A 130 -1.74 11.00 -1.20
CA MET A 130 -0.96 12.10 -0.62
C MET A 130 -0.62 13.09 -1.72
N GLN A 131 -0.95 14.36 -1.53
CA GLN A 131 -0.64 15.43 -2.47
C GLN A 131 0.25 16.47 -1.81
N ASN A 132 1.03 17.18 -2.61
CA ASN A 132 1.62 18.45 -2.20
C ASN A 132 0.98 19.58 -3.00
N LEU A 133 0.10 20.35 -2.37
CA LEU A 133 -0.65 21.45 -3.00
C LEU A 133 0.16 22.76 -3.04
N GLY A 134 1.26 22.83 -2.29
CA GLY A 134 2.15 23.99 -2.22
C GLY A 134 3.14 24.07 -3.39
N LEU A 135 4.11 24.98 -3.30
CA LEU A 135 5.21 25.07 -4.27
C LEU A 135 6.47 24.41 -3.72
N LYS A 136 7.50 24.20 -4.55
CA LYS A 136 8.75 23.56 -4.09
C LYS A 136 9.37 24.27 -2.88
N ALA A 137 9.32 25.60 -2.84
CA ALA A 137 9.87 26.41 -1.75
C ALA A 137 9.01 26.38 -0.47
N TYR A 138 7.71 26.09 -0.60
CA TYR A 138 6.76 26.08 0.52
C TYR A 138 5.80 24.89 0.33
N PRO A 139 6.23 23.67 0.71
CA PRO A 139 5.42 22.48 0.53
C PRO A 139 4.18 22.52 1.42
N PHE A 140 3.04 22.05 0.88
CA PHE A 140 1.81 21.87 1.65
C PHE A 140 1.31 20.44 1.44
N TRP A 141 1.67 19.57 2.37
CA TRP A 141 1.36 18.14 2.35
C TRP A 141 -0.08 17.88 2.81
N HIS A 142 -0.82 17.12 2.01
CA HIS A 142 -2.27 17.00 2.19
C HIS A 142 -2.78 15.62 1.79
N TYR A 143 -3.49 14.96 2.68
CA TYR A 143 -4.21 13.73 2.36
C TYR A 143 -5.59 14.04 1.78
N ALA A 144 -5.93 13.34 0.71
CA ALA A 144 -7.26 13.39 0.10
C ALA A 144 -7.73 11.97 -0.21
N VAL A 145 -9.04 11.82 -0.42
CA VAL A 145 -9.61 10.54 -0.85
C VAL A 145 -10.24 10.72 -2.21
N VAL A 146 -9.77 9.97 -3.20
CA VAL A 146 -10.38 9.89 -4.53
C VAL A 146 -11.65 9.05 -4.42
N VAL A 147 -12.76 9.62 -4.85
CA VAL A 147 -14.09 9.00 -4.78
C VAL A 147 -14.81 9.02 -6.11
N GLY A 148 -14.28 9.67 -7.14
CA GLY A 148 -14.92 9.67 -8.45
C GLY A 148 -14.07 10.27 -9.54
N TYR A 149 -14.53 10.13 -10.78
CA TYR A 149 -13.92 10.69 -11.96
C TYR A 149 -14.92 10.84 -13.11
N ASP A 150 -14.56 11.68 -14.08
CA ASP A 150 -15.25 11.85 -15.36
C ASP A 150 -14.18 11.86 -16.47
N LEU A 151 -14.16 10.82 -17.30
CA LEU A 151 -13.16 10.65 -18.36
C LEU A 151 -13.33 11.66 -19.49
N ASP A 152 -14.57 12.02 -19.83
CA ASP A 152 -14.85 12.97 -20.91
C ASP A 152 -14.42 14.39 -20.50
N LYS A 153 -14.67 14.78 -19.25
CA LYS A 153 -14.24 16.07 -18.72
C LYS A 153 -12.79 16.09 -18.24
N GLN A 154 -12.14 14.93 -18.14
CA GLN A 154 -10.80 14.78 -17.57
C GLN A 154 -10.73 15.30 -16.13
N GLU A 155 -11.73 14.94 -15.33
CA GLU A 155 -11.90 15.42 -13.96
C GLU A 155 -11.82 14.28 -12.93
N ILE A 156 -11.23 14.56 -11.79
CA ILE A 156 -11.18 13.70 -10.60
C ILE A 156 -11.95 14.38 -9.45
N ILE A 157 -12.63 13.56 -8.66
CA ILE A 157 -13.49 13.98 -7.56
C ILE A 157 -12.90 13.49 -6.25
N LEU A 158 -12.68 14.40 -5.31
CA LEU A 158 -11.99 14.16 -4.05
C LEU A 158 -12.88 14.52 -2.85
N ARG A 159 -12.75 13.77 -1.75
CA ARG A 159 -12.99 14.26 -0.39
C ARG A 159 -11.69 14.92 0.10
N SER A 160 -11.69 16.23 0.30
CA SER A 160 -10.46 16.96 0.60
C SER A 160 -10.71 18.32 1.25
N GLY A 161 -9.95 18.64 2.29
CA GLY A 161 -10.10 19.89 3.04
C GLY A 161 -11.49 20.00 3.65
N GLU A 162 -12.09 21.18 3.57
CA GLU A 162 -13.47 21.45 3.97
C GLU A 162 -14.48 21.20 2.84
N ILE A 163 -14.03 20.74 1.67
CA ILE A 163 -14.86 20.57 0.49
C ILE A 163 -15.21 19.10 0.30
N LYS A 164 -16.49 18.76 0.53
CA LYS A 164 -17.01 17.39 0.35
C LYS A 164 -16.84 16.86 -1.07
N ARG A 165 -17.09 17.69 -2.09
CA ARG A 165 -16.99 17.29 -3.50
C ARG A 165 -16.03 18.21 -4.23
N LEU A 166 -14.73 17.97 -4.04
CA LEU A 166 -13.69 18.75 -4.67
C LEU A 166 -13.40 18.19 -6.07
N VAL A 167 -13.81 18.92 -7.11
CA VAL A 167 -13.51 18.58 -8.50
C VAL A 167 -12.20 19.23 -8.94
N ARG A 168 -11.34 18.48 -9.62
CA ARG A 168 -10.07 18.95 -10.19
C ARG A 168 -9.82 18.29 -11.53
N SER A 169 -9.10 18.95 -12.44
CA SER A 169 -8.64 18.28 -13.65
C SER A 169 -7.56 17.23 -13.33
N PHE A 170 -7.53 16.14 -14.11
CA PHE A 170 -6.50 15.09 -14.00
C PHE A 170 -5.09 15.68 -14.03
N SER A 171 -4.84 16.64 -14.92
CA SER A 171 -3.55 17.31 -15.04
C SER A 171 -3.11 18.04 -13.77
N VAL A 172 -4.03 18.73 -13.08
CA VAL A 172 -3.72 19.42 -11.82
C VAL A 172 -3.47 18.40 -10.72
N PHE A 173 -4.32 17.37 -10.63
CA PHE A 173 -4.18 16.27 -9.67
C PHE A 173 -2.85 15.54 -9.83
N GLU A 174 -2.49 15.13 -11.05
CA GLU A 174 -1.26 14.40 -11.33
C GLU A 174 -0.04 15.21 -10.92
N ARG A 175 -0.01 16.53 -11.17
CA ARG A 175 1.13 17.37 -10.80
C ARG A 175 1.32 17.48 -9.29
N THR A 176 0.25 17.62 -8.52
CA THR A 176 0.35 17.70 -7.04
C THR A 176 0.60 16.33 -6.41
N TRP A 177 0.08 15.26 -7.01
CA TRP A 177 0.30 13.87 -6.60
C TRP A 177 1.70 13.36 -6.94
N LYS A 178 2.27 13.73 -8.10
CA LYS A 178 3.65 13.41 -8.48
C LYS A 178 4.68 13.83 -7.45
N ARG A 179 4.42 14.92 -6.73
CA ARG A 179 5.33 15.46 -5.68
C ARG A 179 5.42 14.54 -4.46
N SER A 180 4.43 13.70 -4.20
CA SER A 180 4.50 12.62 -3.20
C SER A 180 5.07 11.32 -3.76
N LYS A 181 5.66 11.36 -4.96
CA LYS A 181 6.08 10.19 -5.74
C LYS A 181 4.91 9.26 -6.07
N PHE A 182 3.74 9.85 -6.35
CA PHE A 182 2.52 9.12 -6.67
C PHE A 182 2.05 8.18 -5.54
N TRP A 183 2.28 8.57 -4.29
CA TRP A 183 1.87 7.74 -3.17
C TRP A 183 0.35 7.65 -3.09
N SER A 184 -0.15 6.43 -3.08
CA SER A 184 -1.57 6.11 -2.96
C SER A 184 -1.74 4.74 -2.34
N VAL A 185 -2.81 4.57 -1.58
CA VAL A 185 -3.10 3.34 -0.86
C VAL A 185 -4.59 3.05 -0.93
N VAL A 186 -4.92 1.78 -1.08
CA VAL A 186 -6.28 1.27 -0.85
C VAL A 186 -6.33 0.61 0.52
N ILE A 187 -7.39 0.90 1.27
CA ILE A 187 -7.59 0.37 2.62
C ILE A 187 -8.87 -0.46 2.59
N VAL A 188 -8.73 -1.77 2.79
CA VAL A 188 -9.83 -2.73 2.61
C VAL A 188 -9.95 -3.70 3.79
N PRO A 189 -11.13 -4.30 4.04
CA PRO A 189 -11.28 -5.38 5.01
C PRO A 189 -10.39 -6.59 4.70
N PRO A 190 -10.03 -7.40 5.70
CA PRO A 190 -9.34 -8.66 5.46
C PRO A 190 -10.17 -9.54 4.53
N GLY A 191 -9.50 -10.15 3.56
CA GLY A 191 -10.12 -11.03 2.57
C GLY A 191 -10.69 -10.34 1.32
N VAL A 192 -10.70 -9.00 1.28
CA VAL A 192 -10.95 -8.25 0.05
C VAL A 192 -9.62 -8.06 -0.69
N ILE A 193 -9.61 -8.34 -1.99
CA ILE A 193 -8.45 -8.10 -2.86
C ILE A 193 -8.82 -6.96 -3.83
N PRO A 194 -8.15 -5.80 -3.73
CA PRO A 194 -8.35 -4.70 -4.67
C PRO A 194 -7.99 -5.11 -6.10
N VAL A 195 -8.68 -4.55 -7.09
CA VAL A 195 -8.65 -5.03 -8.47
C VAL A 195 -7.33 -4.74 -9.20
N THR A 196 -6.55 -3.75 -8.77
CA THR A 196 -5.30 -3.34 -9.45
C THR A 196 -4.03 -3.76 -8.72
N VAL A 197 -4.14 -4.43 -7.58
CA VAL A 197 -2.99 -4.81 -6.75
C VAL A 197 -2.25 -6.01 -7.34
N SER A 198 -0.91 -5.95 -7.36
CA SER A 198 -0.06 -7.08 -7.75
C SER A 198 0.18 -8.07 -6.61
N ALA A 199 0.65 -9.29 -6.93
CA ALA A 199 0.97 -10.30 -5.92
C ALA A 199 2.06 -9.82 -4.94
N GLU A 200 3.04 -9.05 -5.41
CA GLU A 200 4.13 -8.50 -4.61
C GLU A 200 3.63 -7.45 -3.61
N LYS A 201 2.78 -6.52 -4.07
CA LYS A 201 2.17 -5.50 -3.20
C LYS A 201 1.23 -6.14 -2.19
N TYR A 202 0.42 -7.11 -2.62
CA TYR A 202 -0.48 -7.83 -1.72
C TYR A 202 0.27 -8.64 -0.66
N SER A 203 1.29 -9.41 -1.06
CA SER A 203 2.08 -10.23 -0.12
C SER A 203 2.85 -9.38 0.89
N THR A 204 3.41 -8.24 0.46
CA THR A 204 4.04 -7.28 1.36
C THR A 204 3.05 -6.74 2.39
N ALA A 205 1.84 -6.36 1.93
CA ALA A 205 0.79 -5.89 2.82
C ALA A 205 0.26 -6.99 3.75
N ALA A 206 0.18 -8.25 3.30
CA ALA A 206 -0.25 -9.38 4.10
C ALA A 206 0.70 -9.67 5.26
N ILE A 207 2.02 -9.67 5.00
CA ILE A 207 3.06 -9.81 6.04
C ILE A 207 2.96 -8.65 7.04
N ALA A 208 2.83 -7.42 6.53
CA ALA A 208 2.71 -6.24 7.38
C ALA A 208 1.44 -6.28 8.24
N PHE A 209 0.33 -6.79 7.71
CA PHE A 209 -0.95 -6.96 8.40
C PHE A 209 -0.88 -8.01 9.49
N GLU A 210 -0.25 -9.16 9.21
CA GLU A 210 -0.08 -10.29 10.12
C GLU A 210 0.52 -9.87 11.47
N LEU A 211 1.53 -9.00 11.46
CA LEU A 211 2.24 -8.52 12.67
C LEU A 211 1.34 -7.81 13.69
N SER A 212 0.14 -7.41 13.31
CA SER A 212 -0.78 -6.60 14.15
C SER A 212 -2.21 -7.13 14.16
N SER A 213 -2.46 -8.29 13.54
CA SER A 213 -3.80 -8.83 13.32
C SER A 213 -3.98 -10.19 13.99
N THR A 214 -5.24 -10.58 14.20
CA THR A 214 -5.54 -11.91 14.72
C THR A 214 -5.19 -13.00 13.72
N LEU A 215 -4.85 -14.20 14.21
CA LEU A 215 -4.61 -15.37 13.34
C LEU A 215 -5.77 -15.64 12.38
N LYS A 216 -7.03 -15.41 12.82
CA LYS A 216 -8.22 -15.59 11.99
C LYS A 216 -8.29 -14.59 10.84
N SER A 217 -8.01 -13.31 11.10
CA SER A 217 -7.94 -12.29 10.05
C SER A 217 -6.80 -12.56 9.07
N SER A 218 -5.62 -12.90 9.58
CA SER A 218 -4.45 -13.22 8.76
C SER A 218 -4.69 -14.46 7.90
N LEU A 219 -5.36 -15.49 8.43
CA LEU A 219 -5.75 -16.67 7.68
C LEU A 219 -6.61 -16.30 6.47
N LEU A 220 -7.62 -15.45 6.68
CA LEU A 220 -8.50 -15.00 5.60
C LEU A 220 -7.74 -14.23 4.50
N VAL A 221 -6.81 -13.35 4.89
CA VAL A 221 -5.96 -12.61 3.95
C VAL A 221 -5.10 -13.56 3.12
N TYR A 222 -4.35 -14.46 3.76
CA TYR A 222 -3.50 -15.39 3.05
C TYR A 222 -4.31 -16.38 2.20
N GLN A 223 -5.44 -16.88 2.69
CA GLN A 223 -6.32 -17.78 1.95
C GLN A 223 -6.82 -17.12 0.66
N LYS A 224 -7.26 -15.87 0.72
CA LYS A 224 -7.68 -15.11 -0.47
C LYS A 224 -6.49 -14.83 -1.39
N GLY A 225 -5.34 -14.49 -0.81
CA GLY A 225 -4.10 -14.30 -1.54
C GLY A 225 -3.70 -15.51 -2.38
N ILE A 226 -3.67 -16.72 -1.80
CA ILE A 226 -3.31 -17.95 -2.54
C ILE A 226 -4.40 -18.39 -3.52
N GLN A 227 -5.67 -18.01 -3.31
CA GLN A 227 -6.73 -18.23 -4.31
C GLN A 227 -6.48 -17.41 -5.57
N ARG A 228 -5.98 -16.17 -5.42
CA ARG A 228 -5.70 -15.27 -6.55
C ARG A 228 -4.33 -15.54 -7.18
N TRP A 229 -3.33 -15.84 -6.36
CA TRP A 229 -1.93 -16.06 -6.77
C TRP A 229 -1.39 -17.35 -6.14
N PRO A 230 -1.80 -18.53 -6.65
CA PRO A 230 -1.39 -19.81 -6.08
C PRO A 230 0.12 -20.04 -6.16
N ASP A 231 0.81 -19.44 -7.14
CA ASP A 231 2.24 -19.60 -7.35
C ASP A 231 3.10 -18.56 -6.60
N ASN A 232 2.50 -17.73 -5.73
CA ASN A 232 3.26 -16.77 -4.94
C ASN A 232 3.85 -17.41 -3.68
N PHE A 233 5.18 -17.53 -3.66
CA PHE A 233 5.93 -18.13 -2.55
C PHE A 233 5.62 -17.51 -1.18
N LEU A 234 5.57 -16.19 -1.06
CA LEU A 234 5.36 -15.52 0.23
C LEU A 234 3.95 -15.75 0.76
N LEU A 235 2.94 -15.76 -0.11
CA LEU A 235 1.56 -16.06 0.26
C LEU A 235 1.39 -17.52 0.70
N GLN A 236 2.04 -18.46 0.02
CA GLN A 236 2.03 -19.87 0.42
C GLN A 236 2.73 -20.08 1.76
N MET A 237 3.91 -19.46 1.97
CA MET A 237 4.61 -19.50 3.26
C MET A 237 3.76 -18.90 4.39
N GLY A 238 3.15 -17.73 4.17
CA GLY A 238 2.29 -17.07 5.16
C GLY A 238 1.04 -17.90 5.48
N PHE A 239 0.35 -18.43 4.46
CA PHE A 239 -0.79 -19.32 4.65
C PHE A 239 -0.41 -20.57 5.46
N GLY A 240 0.73 -21.19 5.15
CA GLY A 240 1.24 -22.34 5.87
C GLY A 240 1.57 -22.03 7.33
N ASN A 241 2.25 -20.92 7.59
CA ASN A 241 2.60 -20.48 8.95
C ASN A 241 1.37 -20.23 9.81
N ILE A 242 0.38 -19.50 9.27
CA ILE A 242 -0.86 -19.22 9.99
C ILE A 242 -1.68 -20.50 10.20
N SER A 243 -1.75 -21.38 9.20
CA SER A 243 -2.42 -22.68 9.32
C SER A 243 -1.78 -23.56 10.39
N TYR A 244 -0.44 -23.58 10.46
CA TYR A 244 0.29 -24.31 11.49
C TYR A 244 0.02 -23.75 12.89
N ALA A 245 0.04 -22.42 13.05
CA ALA A 245 -0.28 -21.75 14.31
C ALA A 245 -1.72 -22.05 14.79
N LEU A 246 -2.64 -22.22 13.85
CA LEU A 246 -4.02 -22.65 14.10
C LEU A 246 -4.20 -24.17 14.20
N GLN A 247 -3.10 -24.94 14.23
CA GLN A 247 -3.06 -26.40 14.30
C GLN A 247 -3.75 -27.13 13.12
N ASN A 248 -4.01 -26.41 12.02
CA ASN A 248 -4.44 -27.01 10.77
C ASN A 248 -3.22 -27.52 10.00
N TYR A 249 -2.62 -28.59 10.51
CA TYR A 249 -1.36 -29.13 10.00
C TYR A 249 -1.48 -29.66 8.56
N ALA A 250 -2.65 -30.16 8.15
CA ALA A 250 -2.89 -30.62 6.79
C ALA A 250 -2.88 -29.47 5.77
N ALA A 251 -3.50 -28.33 6.11
CA ALA A 251 -3.43 -27.13 5.28
C ALA A 251 -1.99 -26.56 5.24
N ALA A 252 -1.30 -26.57 6.38
CA ALA A 252 0.09 -26.15 6.46
C ALA A 252 1.02 -27.01 5.58
N GLU A 253 0.87 -28.34 5.64
CA GLU A 253 1.61 -29.28 4.77
C GLU A 253 1.39 -28.98 3.30
N THR A 254 0.13 -28.76 2.90
CA THR A 254 -0.21 -28.44 1.50
C THR A 254 0.49 -27.16 1.06
N ALA A 255 0.36 -26.09 1.86
CA ALA A 255 0.94 -24.79 1.57
C ALA A 255 2.47 -24.82 1.49
N PHE A 256 3.13 -25.46 2.47
CA PHE A 256 4.59 -25.57 2.48
C PHE A 256 5.11 -26.49 1.37
N THR A 257 4.36 -27.54 1.01
CA THR A 257 4.69 -28.36 -0.17
C THR A 257 4.65 -27.51 -1.44
N THR A 258 3.59 -26.71 -1.64
CA THR A 258 3.51 -25.78 -2.77
C THR A 258 4.63 -24.75 -2.75
N ALA A 259 4.94 -24.15 -1.58
CA ALA A 259 6.05 -23.21 -1.44
C ALA A 259 7.41 -23.83 -1.79
N ALA A 260 7.66 -25.07 -1.35
CA ALA A 260 8.85 -25.84 -1.68
C ALA A 260 8.91 -26.24 -3.16
N THR A 261 7.78 -26.43 -3.83
CA THR A 261 7.74 -26.63 -5.29
C THR A 261 8.02 -25.33 -6.05
N ILE A 262 7.47 -24.19 -5.61
CA ILE A 262 7.70 -22.87 -6.25
C ILE A 262 9.17 -22.46 -6.11
N LYS A 263 9.77 -22.62 -4.92
CA LYS A 263 11.18 -22.30 -4.66
C LYS A 263 11.89 -23.48 -3.98
N PRO A 264 12.36 -24.48 -4.76
CA PRO A 264 12.96 -25.69 -4.21
C PRO A 264 14.28 -25.46 -3.46
N LEU A 265 14.96 -24.34 -3.71
CA LEU A 265 16.20 -23.94 -3.03
C LEU A 265 15.96 -23.00 -1.82
N LYS A 266 14.71 -22.85 -1.36
CA LYS A 266 14.39 -22.16 -0.11
C LYS A 266 14.22 -23.17 1.02
N ALA A 267 15.28 -23.32 1.82
CA ALA A 267 15.35 -24.31 2.89
C ALA A 267 14.24 -24.13 3.94
N GLU A 268 13.79 -22.90 4.19
CA GLU A 268 12.76 -22.58 5.17
C GLU A 268 11.42 -23.27 4.86
N ALA A 269 11.06 -23.40 3.57
CA ALA A 269 9.83 -24.08 3.17
C ALA A 269 9.89 -25.58 3.50
N TRP A 270 11.04 -26.22 3.25
CA TRP A 270 11.27 -27.63 3.59
C TRP A 270 11.28 -27.88 5.09
N ASN A 271 11.89 -26.97 5.86
CA ASN A 271 11.91 -27.06 7.31
C ASN A 271 10.49 -26.92 7.90
N ASN A 272 9.72 -25.93 7.44
CA ASN A 272 8.36 -25.72 7.90
C ASN A 272 7.43 -26.88 7.49
N LEU A 273 7.64 -27.46 6.31
CA LEU A 273 6.97 -28.70 5.89
C LEU A 273 7.29 -29.86 6.84
N ALA A 274 8.54 -30.00 7.29
CA ALA A 274 8.92 -31.04 8.23
C ALA A 274 8.14 -30.94 9.56
N TYR A 275 7.99 -29.73 10.11
CA TYR A 275 7.19 -29.51 11.30
C TYR A 275 5.71 -29.82 11.09
N ALA A 276 5.13 -29.39 9.96
CA ALA A 276 3.74 -29.72 9.64
C ALA A 276 3.51 -31.24 9.51
N LEU A 277 4.48 -31.98 8.97
CA LEU A 277 4.42 -33.44 8.82
C LEU A 277 4.54 -34.18 10.16
N VAL A 278 5.47 -33.79 11.04
CA VAL A 278 5.65 -34.48 12.33
C VAL A 278 4.44 -34.33 13.23
N LYS A 279 3.78 -33.17 13.22
CA LYS A 279 2.52 -32.94 13.96
C LYS A 279 1.35 -33.81 13.49
N GLN A 280 1.45 -34.39 12.29
CA GLN A 280 0.49 -35.36 11.75
C GLN A 280 0.94 -36.81 11.92
N GLY A 281 2.01 -37.08 12.66
CA GLY A 281 2.57 -38.43 12.82
C GLY A 281 3.35 -38.95 11.60
N LYS A 282 3.54 -38.13 10.55
CA LYS A 282 4.24 -38.51 9.31
C LYS A 282 5.77 -38.40 9.48
N LYS A 283 6.33 -39.02 10.52
CA LYS A 283 7.73 -38.85 10.96
C LYS A 283 8.76 -39.14 9.86
N LYS A 284 8.58 -40.20 9.06
CA LYS A 284 9.49 -40.53 7.95
C LYS A 284 9.55 -39.43 6.87
N MET A 285 8.39 -38.86 6.51
CA MET A 285 8.32 -37.77 5.53
C MET A 285 8.91 -36.48 6.12
N SER A 286 8.66 -36.21 7.39
CA SER A 286 9.23 -35.08 8.11
C SER A 286 10.76 -35.10 8.10
N LEU A 287 11.37 -36.24 8.46
CA LEU A 287 12.83 -36.42 8.41
C LEU A 287 13.40 -36.20 7.01
N ASN A 288 12.70 -36.62 5.96
CA ASN A 288 13.13 -36.35 4.59
C ASN A 288 13.09 -34.84 4.25
N ALA A 289 12.03 -34.15 4.69
CA ALA A 289 11.88 -32.71 4.45
C ALA A 289 12.96 -31.89 5.17
N VAL A 290 13.23 -32.14 6.46
CA VAL A 290 14.28 -31.40 7.19
C VAL A 290 15.68 -31.71 6.65
N ASN A 291 15.95 -32.94 6.21
CA ASN A 291 17.23 -33.27 5.55
C ASN A 291 17.41 -32.54 4.21
N LYS A 292 16.33 -32.28 3.47
CA LYS A 292 16.39 -31.40 2.28
C LYS A 292 16.75 -29.96 2.67
N ALA A 293 16.16 -29.43 3.75
CA ALA A 293 16.51 -28.09 4.25
C ALA A 293 18.01 -28.01 4.60
N ILE A 294 18.54 -28.99 5.34
CA ILE A 294 19.97 -29.08 5.70
C ILE A 294 20.85 -29.22 4.45
N LYS A 295 20.43 -30.00 3.45
CA LYS A 295 21.21 -30.13 2.21
C LYS A 295 21.30 -28.81 1.43
N ILE A 296 20.26 -27.98 1.49
CA ILE A 296 20.22 -26.67 0.83
C ILE A 296 21.09 -25.64 1.58
N ASP A 297 21.07 -25.68 2.91
CA ASP A 297 21.81 -24.76 3.77
C ASP A 297 22.42 -25.53 4.98
N PRO A 298 23.59 -26.17 4.79
CA PRO A 298 24.19 -27.06 5.79
C PRO A 298 24.68 -26.35 7.05
N GLU A 299 25.06 -25.08 6.93
CA GLU A 299 25.64 -24.29 8.02
C GLU A 299 24.57 -23.79 9.00
N ASN A 300 23.31 -23.75 8.57
CA ASN A 300 22.21 -23.23 9.37
C ASN A 300 21.83 -24.19 10.51
N GLU A 301 22.31 -23.85 11.70
CA GLU A 301 22.08 -24.59 12.94
C GLU A 301 20.60 -24.81 13.25
N LYS A 302 19.70 -23.91 12.82
CA LYS A 302 18.25 -24.07 13.07
C LYS A 302 17.70 -25.33 12.42
N PHE A 303 18.21 -25.73 11.25
CA PHE A 303 17.75 -26.93 10.57
C PHE A 303 18.31 -28.21 11.21
N ARG A 304 19.55 -28.16 11.73
CA ARG A 304 20.12 -29.26 12.53
C ARG A 304 19.34 -29.45 13.84
N ASN A 305 19.05 -28.36 14.55
CA ASN A 305 18.20 -28.40 15.75
C ASN A 305 16.80 -28.95 15.45
N SER A 306 16.22 -28.56 14.30
CA SER A 306 14.91 -29.09 13.87
C SER A 306 14.96 -30.60 13.62
N LEU A 307 16.04 -31.10 13.01
CA LEU A 307 16.23 -32.55 12.81
C LEU A 307 16.30 -33.29 14.14
N ASP A 308 17.05 -32.78 15.11
CA ASP A 308 17.21 -33.42 16.41
C ASP A 308 15.90 -33.38 17.21
N GLU A 309 15.18 -32.26 17.19
CA GLU A 309 13.83 -32.15 17.78
C GLU A 309 12.89 -33.20 17.17
N ILE A 310 12.81 -33.29 15.83
CA ILE A 310 11.93 -34.24 15.13
C ILE A 310 12.31 -35.70 15.42
N LYS A 311 13.60 -36.02 15.60
CA LYS A 311 14.03 -37.38 15.98
C LYS A 311 13.52 -37.77 17.36
N ASN A 312 13.46 -36.81 18.28
CA ASN A 312 13.14 -37.01 19.69
C ASN A 312 11.63 -36.92 20.01
N MET A 313 10.79 -36.48 19.07
CA MET A 313 9.32 -36.56 19.13
C MET A 313 8.80 -37.97 18.85
#